data_AF-A0A6J7DHV2-F1
#
_entry.id   AF-A0A6J7DHV2-F1
#
_cell.length_a   1.000
_cell.length_b   1.000
_cell.length_c   1.000
_cell.angle_alpha   90.00
_cell.angle_beta   90.00
_cell.angle_gamma   90.00
#
_symmetry.space_group_name_H-M   'P 1'
#
loop_
_entity.id
_entity.type
_entity.pdbx_description
1 polymer ?
#
loop_
_entity_poly.entity_id
_entity_poly.type
_entity_poly.pdbx_seq_one_letter_code
_entity_poly.pdbx_strand_id
1 'polypeptide(L)'
;MLAGSGVACVQADECTPGEFEARSEHLRQNGFVPVVQHARFGEMRRWGPIVQVNGGRDSYGPGVLGGADTDSLLAEIGYTPAEIATLRSTRAVSSEDTAPYSG
;
A
#
# COMPACT_ATOMS: atom_id res chain seq x y z
N MET A 1 -14.06 -22.27 26.60
CA MET A 1 -12.68 -21.84 26.28
C MET A 1 -11.79 -23.08 26.32
N LEU A 2 -11.28 -23.56 25.17
CA LEU A 2 -10.54 -24.84 25.08
C LEU A 2 -9.07 -24.72 25.52
N ALA A 3 -8.50 -23.50 25.45
CA ALA A 3 -7.12 -23.23 25.87
C ALA A 3 -6.83 -23.62 27.33
N GLY A 4 -7.81 -23.45 28.24
CA GLY A 4 -7.68 -23.87 29.64
C GLY A 4 -7.56 -25.39 29.86
N SER A 5 -7.84 -26.19 28.83
CA SER A 5 -7.69 -27.65 28.83
C SER A 5 -6.44 -28.11 28.09
N GLY A 6 -5.51 -27.19 27.77
CA GLY A 6 -4.29 -27.51 27.02
C GLY A 6 -4.52 -27.77 25.53
N VAL A 7 -5.71 -27.48 25.01
CA VAL A 7 -6.02 -27.63 23.59
C VAL A 7 -5.81 -26.29 22.89
N ALA A 8 -4.86 -26.25 21.96
CA ALA A 8 -4.66 -25.07 21.11
C ALA A 8 -5.88 -24.87 20.20
N CYS A 9 -6.44 -23.66 20.23
CA CYS A 9 -7.60 -23.29 19.43
C CYS A 9 -7.57 -21.79 19.10
N VAL A 10 -8.21 -21.39 18.01
CA VAL A 10 -8.44 -20.00 17.64
C VAL A 10 -9.89 -19.84 17.16
N GLN A 11 -10.50 -18.68 17.43
CA GLN A 11 -11.78 -18.33 16.82
C GLN A 11 -11.52 -17.85 15.38
N ALA A 12 -12.14 -18.50 14.40
CA ALA A 12 -11.83 -18.27 12.98
C ALA A 12 -12.95 -17.52 12.22
N ASP A 13 -14.07 -17.24 12.88
CA ASP A 13 -15.33 -16.79 12.27
C ASP A 13 -15.86 -15.48 12.88
N GLU A 14 -15.05 -14.78 13.69
CA GLU A 14 -15.48 -13.55 14.36
C GLU A 14 -15.79 -12.40 13.38
N CYS A 15 -14.99 -12.26 12.32
CA CYS A 15 -15.11 -11.18 11.36
C CYS A 15 -14.48 -11.55 10.01
N THR A 16 -14.66 -10.68 9.02
CA THR A 16 -13.99 -10.84 7.73
C THR A 16 -12.48 -10.59 7.86
N PRO A 17 -11.63 -11.15 6.96
CA PRO A 17 -10.19 -10.89 6.98
C PRO A 17 -9.84 -9.39 6.97
N GLY A 18 -10.54 -8.58 6.17
CA GLY A 18 -10.30 -7.14 6.10
C GLY A 18 -10.62 -6.40 7.41
N GLU A 19 -11.68 -6.81 8.12
CA GLU A 19 -12.00 -6.26 9.44
C GLU A 19 -10.99 -6.69 10.49
N PHE A 20 -10.55 -7.95 10.45
CA PHE A 20 -9.51 -8.48 11.32
C PHE A 20 -8.21 -7.69 11.15
N GLU A 21 -7.76 -7.47 9.91
CA GLU A 21 -6.58 -6.67 9.59
C GLU A 21 -6.71 -5.21 10.01
N ALA A 22 -7.90 -4.63 9.87
CA ALA A 22 -8.14 -3.24 10.24
C ALA A 22 -8.08 -3.01 11.76
N ARG A 23 -8.49 -4.00 12.56
CA ARG A 23 -8.75 -3.86 14.01
C ARG A 23 -7.79 -4.65 14.91
N SER A 24 -7.10 -5.68 14.41
CA SER A 24 -6.27 -6.57 15.23
C SER A 24 -5.02 -5.87 15.75
N GLU A 25 -4.98 -5.70 17.07
CA GLU A 25 -3.79 -5.17 17.77
C GLU A 25 -2.59 -6.11 17.60
N HIS A 26 -2.82 -7.42 17.52
CA HIS A 26 -1.74 -8.39 17.31
C HIS A 26 -1.06 -8.17 15.95
N LEU A 27 -1.82 -7.97 14.88
CA LEU A 27 -1.24 -7.66 13.56
C LEU A 27 -0.51 -6.31 13.57
N ARG A 28 -1.04 -5.31 14.29
CA ARG A 28 -0.40 -3.99 14.42
C ARG A 28 0.94 -4.07 15.14
N GLN A 29 1.00 -4.74 16.28
CA GLN A 29 2.22 -4.86 17.08
C GLN A 29 3.33 -5.65 16.37
N ASN A 30 2.95 -6.60 15.52
CA ASN A 30 3.90 -7.38 14.72
C ASN A 30 4.26 -6.72 13.37
N GLY A 31 3.73 -5.53 13.09
CA GLY A 31 4.05 -4.78 11.86
C GLY A 31 3.45 -5.37 10.57
N PHE A 32 2.43 -6.23 10.68
CA PHE A 32 1.77 -6.85 9.53
C PHE A 32 0.73 -5.94 8.85
N VAL A 33 0.32 -4.87 9.53
CA VAL A 33 -0.62 -3.86 8.98
C VAL A 33 -0.11 -2.43 9.23
N PRO A 34 1.02 -2.03 8.60
CA PRO A 34 1.59 -0.71 8.78
C PRO A 34 0.61 0.40 8.36
N VAL A 35 0.69 1.53 9.05
CA VAL A 35 -0.01 2.77 8.69
C VAL A 35 0.82 3.50 7.64
N VAL A 36 0.15 3.92 6.56
CA VAL A 36 0.77 4.63 5.43
C VAL A 36 -0.06 5.86 5.07
N GLN A 37 0.57 6.85 4.44
CA GLN A 37 -0.09 8.04 3.91
C GLN A 37 -0.19 7.91 2.38
N HIS A 38 -1.37 7.58 1.87
CA HIS A 38 -1.62 7.45 0.43
C HIS A 38 -2.01 8.80 -0.18
N ALA A 39 -1.44 9.14 -1.34
CA ALA A 39 -1.62 10.45 -1.98
C ALA A 39 -3.09 10.87 -2.17
N ARG A 40 -3.98 9.91 -2.50
CA ARG A 40 -5.41 10.18 -2.70
C ARG A 40 -6.30 9.90 -1.48
N PHE A 41 -5.91 8.95 -0.65
CA PHE A 41 -6.80 8.36 0.36
C PHE A 41 -6.39 8.74 1.79
N GLY A 42 -5.30 9.50 1.95
CA GLY A 42 -4.78 9.90 3.25
C GLY A 42 -4.26 8.73 4.06
N GLU A 43 -4.47 8.78 5.37
CA GLU A 43 -4.02 7.75 6.28
C GLU A 43 -4.81 6.45 6.09
N MET A 44 -4.10 5.35 5.85
CA MET A 44 -4.70 4.02 5.74
C MET A 44 -3.78 2.94 6.28
N ARG A 45 -4.32 1.73 6.44
CA ARG A 45 -3.53 0.53 6.67
C ARG A 45 -3.19 -0.15 5.34
N ARG A 46 -1.95 -0.61 5.23
CA ARG A 46 -1.48 -1.43 4.12
C ARG A 46 -1.23 -2.85 4.61
N TRP A 47 -1.39 -3.84 3.73
CA TRP A 47 -0.86 -5.19 3.93
C TRP A 47 0.67 -5.16 3.98
N GLY A 48 1.20 -5.47 5.16
CA GLY A 48 2.63 -5.57 5.43
C GLY A 48 3.22 -6.91 4.99
N PRO A 49 4.46 -7.20 5.37
CA PRO A 49 5.13 -8.44 4.99
C PRO A 49 4.52 -9.65 5.71
N ILE A 50 4.15 -10.69 4.97
CA ILE A 50 3.68 -11.95 5.57
C ILE A 50 4.82 -12.67 6.29
N VAL A 51 6.06 -12.50 5.83
CA VAL A 51 7.27 -13.12 6.38
C VAL A 51 8.38 -12.09 6.51
N GLN A 52 9.17 -12.17 7.59
CA GLN A 52 10.37 -11.37 7.79
C GLN A 52 11.55 -12.30 8.09
N VAL A 53 12.71 -12.08 7.45
CA VAL A 53 13.92 -12.88 7.65
C VAL A 53 15.07 -11.92 7.93
N ASN A 54 15.63 -11.97 9.14
CA ASN A 54 16.67 -11.03 9.60
C ASN A 54 16.28 -9.55 9.51
N GLY A 55 14.98 -9.25 9.68
CA GLY A 55 14.39 -7.92 9.46
C GLY A 55 13.73 -7.81 8.07
N GLY A 56 12.59 -7.14 8.02
CA GLY A 56 11.94 -6.79 6.75
C GLY A 56 12.49 -5.49 6.16
N ARG A 57 11.78 -4.89 5.20
CA ARG A 57 12.04 -3.49 4.83
C ARG A 57 11.81 -2.58 6.04
N ASP A 58 12.66 -1.57 6.19
CA ASP A 58 12.52 -0.53 7.25
C ASP A 58 11.19 0.21 7.17
N SER A 59 10.63 0.33 5.96
CA SER A 59 9.31 0.91 5.75
C SER A 59 8.58 0.30 4.55
N TYR A 60 7.25 0.31 4.64
CA TYR A 60 6.35 -0.05 3.55
C TYR A 60 5.55 1.18 3.18
N GLY A 61 5.86 1.80 2.05
CA GLY A 61 5.13 2.97 1.55
C GLY A 61 3.70 2.63 1.08
N PRO A 62 2.89 3.65 0.76
CA PRO A 62 1.58 3.44 0.14
C PRO A 62 1.72 2.85 -1.27
N GLY A 63 0.60 2.42 -1.85
CA GLY A 63 0.52 2.30 -3.31
C GLY A 63 0.74 3.66 -3.97
N VAL A 64 1.27 3.67 -5.19
CA VAL A 64 1.42 4.88 -6.00
C VAL A 64 0.20 5.08 -6.89
N LEU A 65 -0.06 6.33 -7.27
CA LEU A 65 -1.04 6.64 -8.29
C LEU A 65 -0.53 6.21 -9.67
N GLY A 66 -1.44 5.81 -10.55
CA GLY A 66 -1.14 5.46 -11.93
C GLY A 66 -0.40 6.58 -12.64
N GLY A 67 0.80 6.29 -13.11
CA GLY A 67 1.65 7.25 -13.80
C GLY A 67 2.26 8.36 -12.93
N ALA A 68 2.28 8.23 -11.60
CA ALA A 68 2.91 9.20 -10.71
C ALA A 68 4.38 9.47 -11.07
N ASP A 69 5.11 8.44 -11.51
CA ASP A 69 6.54 8.52 -11.82
C ASP A 69 6.85 8.57 -13.34
N THR A 70 5.83 8.68 -14.20
CA THR A 70 5.99 8.59 -15.67
C THR A 70 7.05 9.55 -16.22
N ASP A 71 7.01 10.83 -15.84
CA ASP A 71 7.93 11.83 -16.38
C ASP A 71 9.36 11.61 -15.87
N SER A 72 9.50 11.18 -14.60
CA SER A 72 10.80 10.85 -14.01
C SER A 72 11.45 9.66 -14.72
N LEU A 73 10.67 8.61 -14.97
CA LEU A 73 11.15 7.42 -15.68
C LEU A 73 11.50 7.71 -17.15
N LEU A 74 10.70 8.55 -17.84
CA LEU A 74 11.01 8.96 -19.21
C LEU A 74 12.30 9.79 -19.29
N ALA A 75 12.51 10.70 -18.33
CA ALA A 75 13.74 11.46 -18.24
C ALA A 75 14.95 10.57 -17.95
N GLU A 76 14.81 9.57 -17.07
CA GLU A 76 15.87 8.61 -16.73
C GLU A 76 16.34 7.81 -17.96
N ILE A 77 15.44 7.49 -18.88
CA ILE A 77 15.78 6.77 -20.13
C ILE A 77 16.11 7.70 -21.31
N GLY A 78 16.26 9.01 -21.07
CA GLY A 78 16.83 9.96 -22.03
C GLY A 78 15.83 10.81 -22.83
N TYR A 79 14.53 10.79 -22.50
CA TYR A 79 13.58 11.71 -23.13
C TYR A 79 13.77 13.13 -22.62
N THR A 80 13.76 14.08 -23.54
CA THR A 80 13.79 15.51 -23.22
C THR A 80 12.43 16.01 -22.73
N PRO A 81 12.38 17.14 -21.99
CA PRO A 81 11.11 17.75 -21.57
C PRO A 81 10.15 18.06 -22.74
N ALA A 82 10.68 18.41 -23.92
CA ALA A 82 9.87 18.69 -25.10
C ALA A 82 9.23 17.42 -25.69
N GLU A 83 9.95 16.29 -25.69
CA GLU A 83 9.42 15.00 -26.12
C GLU A 83 8.37 14.48 -25.14
N ILE A 84 8.61 14.61 -23.83
CA ILE A 84 7.63 14.25 -22.80
C ILE A 84 6.35 15.08 -22.95
N ALA A 85 6.47 16.40 -23.16
CA ALA A 85 5.31 17.26 -23.42
C ALA A 85 4.53 16.83 -24.67
N THR A 86 5.22 16.33 -25.71
CA THR A 86 4.59 15.78 -26.91
C THR A 86 3.85 14.47 -26.63
N LEU A 87 4.43 13.57 -25.83
CA LEU A 87 3.76 12.34 -25.40
C LEU A 87 2.50 12.62 -24.56
N ARG A 88 2.54 13.67 -23.73
CA ARG A 88 1.38 14.12 -22.95
C ARG A 88 0.28 14.72 -23.84
N SER A 89 0.64 15.60 -24.78
CA SER A 89 -0.34 16.27 -25.65
C SER A 89 -1.04 15.29 -26.59
N THR A 90 -0.33 14.25 -27.03
CA THR A 90 -0.87 13.16 -27.85
C THR A 90 -1.59 12.09 -27.05
N ARG A 91 -1.59 12.18 -25.71
CA ARG A 91 -2.13 11.18 -24.77
C ARG A 91 -1.51 9.78 -24.91
N ALA A 92 -0.27 9.70 -25.39
CA ALA A 92 0.50 8.46 -25.39
C ALA A 92 0.87 8.02 -23.97
N VAL A 93 0.94 8.98 -23.02
CA VAL A 93 1.15 8.72 -21.60
C VAL A 93 0.17 9.52 -20.74
N SER A 94 -0.20 8.98 -19.58
CA SER A 94 -1.15 9.59 -18.65
C SER A 94 -0.68 9.44 -17.20
N SER A 95 -1.15 10.34 -16.34
CA SER A 95 -1.00 10.26 -14.89
C SER A 95 -2.33 10.59 -14.26
N GLU A 96 -2.67 9.89 -13.19
CA GLU A 96 -3.85 10.20 -12.40
C GLU A 96 -3.69 11.51 -11.64
N ASP A 97 -4.82 12.15 -11.31
CA ASP A 97 -4.85 13.33 -10.45
C ASP A 97 -4.56 12.96 -8.98
N THR A 98 -3.84 13.84 -8.29
CA THR A 98 -3.55 13.77 -6.86
C THR A 98 -4.68 14.30 -5.98
N ALA A 99 -5.78 14.78 -6.56
CA ALA A 99 -6.94 15.27 -5.83
C ALA A 99 -7.41 14.24 -4.78
N PRO A 100 -7.71 14.67 -3.53
CA PRO A 100 -8.21 13.79 -2.51
C PRO A 100 -9.50 13.08 -2.96
N TYR A 101 -9.68 11.85 -2.51
CA TYR A 101 -10.93 11.14 -2.75
C TYR A 101 -12.10 11.82 -2.03
N SER A 102 -13.03 12.39 -2.79
CA SER A 102 -14.31 12.90 -2.30
C SER A 102 -15.35 11.78 -2.40
N GLY A 103 -15.39 10.91 -1.39
CA GLY A 103 -16.43 9.88 -1.27
C GLY A 103 -17.82 10.48 -1.13
#